data_AF-Q8LAD6-F1
#
_entry.id   AF-Q8LAD6-F1
#
_cell.length_a   1.000
_cell.length_b   1.000
_cell.length_c   1.000
_cell.angle_alpha   90.00
_cell.angle_beta   90.00
_cell.angle_gamma   90.00
#
_symmetry.space_group_name_H-M   'P 1'
#
loop_
_entity.id
_entity.type
_entity.pdbx_description
1 polymer ?
#
loop_
_entity_poly.entity_id
_entity_poly.type
_entity_poly.pdbx_seq_one_letter_code
_entity_poly.pdbx_strand_id
1 'polypeptide(L)'
;MALAWCVVRRSASKFASVYGGRVRSISAVANRASLARNPSSIRPFVSRALNYSTAIDRISSEQTLIRVIDSEINSALQSDNIDSDEEMTPGSFPFRIEDKPGNQNVTLTRDYNGEHIKVVVSMPSLVSDENDDDDDDDEGPSNESSIPLVVTVTKKSGLTLEFSCMAFPDEIAIDALSVKHPGDSLEDQLANEGPDFEDLDENLKKTFYKFLVIRGVKASTTNFLHEYMTRKVNREYFLWLKNVKEFMEQ
;
A
#
# COMPACT_ATOMS: atom_id res chain seq x y z
N MET A 1 -51.27 8.82 -19.96
CA MET A 1 -50.92 10.23 -20.23
C MET A 1 -50.05 10.68 -19.08
N ALA A 2 -48.74 10.91 -19.14
CA ALA A 2 -47.78 10.98 -20.23
C ALA A 2 -46.39 10.59 -19.66
N LEU A 3 -45.54 10.09 -20.54
CA LEU A 3 -44.15 9.68 -20.31
C LEU A 3 -43.24 10.91 -20.20
N ALA A 4 -42.18 10.83 -19.39
CA ALA A 4 -41.01 11.69 -19.54
C ALA A 4 -39.75 10.84 -19.40
N TRP A 5 -39.09 10.62 -20.53
CA TRP A 5 -37.78 10.01 -20.67
C TRP A 5 -36.69 11.04 -20.35
N CYS A 6 -35.69 10.68 -19.55
CA CYS A 6 -34.40 11.38 -19.55
C CYS A 6 -33.29 10.39 -19.90
N VAL A 7 -32.52 10.79 -20.92
CA VAL A 7 -31.51 10.03 -21.64
C VAL A 7 -30.17 10.14 -20.90
N VAL A 8 -29.61 9.01 -20.45
CA VAL A 8 -28.23 8.93 -19.96
C VAL A 8 -27.30 8.69 -21.15
N ARG A 9 -26.41 9.64 -21.42
CA ARG A 9 -25.30 9.46 -22.37
C ARG A 9 -24.14 8.77 -21.65
N ARG A 10 -23.92 7.48 -21.97
CA ARG A 10 -22.68 6.75 -21.69
C ARG A 10 -21.56 7.27 -22.59
N SER A 11 -20.42 7.62 -22.01
CA SER A 11 -19.16 7.83 -22.76
C SER A 11 -18.24 6.65 -22.49
N ALA A 12 -17.69 6.09 -23.57
CA ALA A 12 -16.84 4.89 -23.57
C ALA A 12 -15.41 5.28 -23.98
N SER A 13 -14.43 5.00 -23.14
CA SER A 13 -13.00 5.21 -23.41
C SER A 13 -12.44 3.97 -24.10
N LYS A 14 -11.88 4.14 -25.31
CA LYS A 14 -11.24 3.06 -26.09
C LYS A 14 -9.73 3.08 -25.87
N PHE A 15 -9.17 1.92 -25.56
CA PHE A 15 -7.74 1.61 -25.66
C PHE A 15 -7.29 1.50 -27.13
N ALA A 16 -6.07 1.95 -27.43
CA ALA A 16 -5.33 1.51 -28.62
C ALA A 16 -3.81 1.56 -28.37
N SER A 17 -3.17 0.41 -28.54
CA SER A 17 -1.72 0.18 -28.57
C SER A 17 -1.19 0.42 -29.99
N VAL A 18 0.00 1.03 -30.13
CA VAL A 18 0.76 1.03 -31.40
C VAL A 18 2.23 0.75 -31.13
N TYR A 19 2.69 -0.37 -31.70
CA TYR A 19 4.08 -0.76 -31.87
C TYR A 19 4.68 -0.15 -33.15
N GLY A 20 5.98 0.18 -33.10
CA GLY A 20 6.92 -0.06 -34.19
C GLY A 20 7.26 1.09 -35.15
N GLY A 21 8.56 1.37 -35.32
CA GLY A 21 9.05 2.18 -36.45
C GLY A 21 10.47 2.72 -36.30
N ARG A 22 11.47 1.89 -36.59
CA ARG A 22 12.91 2.23 -36.60
C ARG A 22 13.27 2.79 -37.98
N VAL A 23 13.88 3.98 -38.08
CA VAL A 23 14.44 4.50 -39.34
C VAL A 23 15.92 4.85 -39.15
N ARG A 24 16.77 4.20 -39.96
CA ARG A 24 18.19 4.49 -40.14
C ARG A 24 18.33 5.53 -41.27
N SER A 25 19.11 6.59 -41.03
CA SER A 25 19.58 7.48 -42.09
C SER A 25 21.05 7.20 -42.40
N ILE A 26 21.33 7.00 -43.69
CA ILE A 26 22.66 6.87 -44.28
C ILE A 26 22.96 8.20 -44.97
N SER A 27 24.15 8.76 -44.79
CA SER A 27 24.72 9.69 -45.75
C SER A 27 26.23 9.53 -45.86
N ALA A 28 26.68 9.60 -47.11
CA ALA A 28 27.95 9.14 -47.61
C ALA A 28 29.08 10.19 -47.55
N VAL A 29 30.27 9.66 -47.76
CA VAL A 29 31.63 10.23 -47.78
C VAL A 29 31.80 11.44 -48.71
N ALA A 30 32.63 12.40 -48.31
CA ALA A 30 33.54 13.10 -49.23
C ALA A 30 34.86 13.45 -48.52
N ASN A 31 35.95 12.95 -49.11
CA ASN A 31 37.33 13.05 -48.63
C ASN A 31 38.02 14.20 -49.41
N ARG A 32 38.70 15.14 -48.74
CA ARG A 32 39.74 15.98 -49.39
C ARG A 32 40.85 16.33 -48.40
N ALA A 33 42.08 16.10 -48.88
CA ALA A 33 43.35 16.25 -48.19
C ALA A 33 43.87 17.69 -48.13
N SER A 34 44.77 18.00 -47.18
CA SER A 34 46.09 18.60 -47.45
C SER A 34 46.89 18.83 -46.16
N LEU A 35 48.19 19.07 -46.35
CA LEU A 35 49.32 18.74 -45.47
C LEU A 35 49.70 19.81 -44.44
N ALA A 36 50.31 19.30 -43.36
CA ALA A 36 51.46 19.81 -42.60
C ALA A 36 51.32 21.11 -41.75
N ARG A 37 51.77 21.02 -40.48
CA ARG A 37 53.01 21.63 -39.93
C ARG A 37 52.97 21.71 -38.38
N ASN A 38 53.86 20.97 -37.71
CA ASN A 38 54.32 21.25 -36.33
C ASN A 38 55.31 22.44 -36.35
N PRO A 39 55.70 23.12 -35.24
CA PRO A 39 55.72 22.69 -33.82
C PRO A 39 55.20 23.77 -32.82
N SER A 40 55.00 23.50 -31.52
CA SER A 40 55.99 23.74 -30.46
C SER A 40 55.40 23.55 -29.06
N SER A 41 56.31 23.29 -28.12
CA SER A 41 56.14 22.86 -26.73
C SER A 41 55.48 23.89 -25.81
N ILE A 42 54.48 23.47 -25.02
CA ILE A 42 53.97 24.21 -23.85
C ILE A 42 54.00 23.28 -22.64
N ARG A 43 54.61 23.76 -21.56
CA ARG A 43 54.88 23.10 -20.28
C ARG A 43 53.58 22.61 -19.61
N PRO A 44 53.60 21.50 -18.85
CA PRO A 44 52.45 21.15 -18.02
C PRO A 44 52.45 22.04 -16.78
N PHE A 45 51.48 22.93 -16.67
CA PHE A 45 51.08 23.45 -15.36
C PHE A 45 50.40 22.28 -14.65
N VAL A 46 51.03 21.76 -13.60
CA VAL A 46 50.38 20.78 -12.71
C VAL A 46 49.31 21.55 -11.96
N SER A 47 48.09 21.56 -12.49
CA SER A 47 46.91 21.86 -11.69
C SER A 47 46.79 20.75 -10.67
N ARG A 48 47.29 21.03 -9.46
CA ARG A 48 47.05 20.20 -8.28
C ARG A 48 45.54 20.25 -8.03
N ALA A 49 44.82 19.30 -8.63
CA ALA A 49 43.42 19.08 -8.34
C ALA A 49 43.33 18.73 -6.85
N LEU A 50 42.89 19.69 -6.05
CA LEU A 50 42.42 19.42 -4.70
C LEU A 50 41.13 18.62 -4.87
N ASN A 51 41.26 17.30 -4.91
CA ASN A 51 40.16 16.36 -4.73
C ASN A 51 39.78 16.37 -3.24
N TYR A 52 39.27 17.50 -2.75
CA TYR A 52 38.77 17.68 -1.39
C TYR A 52 37.57 18.62 -1.46
N SER A 53 36.42 18.14 -1.94
CA SER A 53 35.17 18.93 -1.82
C SER A 53 33.87 18.12 -1.88
N THR A 54 33.91 16.80 -2.02
CA THR A 54 32.67 15.99 -1.97
C THR A 54 32.49 15.29 -0.64
N ALA A 55 33.58 14.84 0.01
CA ALA A 55 33.51 14.12 1.27
C ALA A 55 33.07 15.01 2.45
N ILE A 56 33.51 16.28 2.50
CA ILE A 56 33.17 17.21 3.59
C ILE A 56 31.70 17.65 3.49
N ASP A 57 31.22 17.98 2.28
CA ASP A 57 29.81 18.30 2.04
C ASP A 57 28.90 17.10 2.33
N ARG A 58 29.34 15.89 1.97
CA ARG A 58 28.62 14.65 2.29
C ARG A 58 28.47 14.43 3.80
N ILE A 59 29.56 14.51 4.56
CA ILE A 59 29.55 14.36 6.03
C ILE A 59 28.65 15.41 6.68
N SER A 60 28.65 16.65 6.17
CA SER A 60 27.76 17.71 6.65
C SER A 60 26.29 17.42 6.36
N SER A 61 25.98 16.83 5.19
CA SER A 61 24.61 16.48 4.79
C SER A 61 24.05 15.29 5.57
N GLU A 62 24.85 14.24 5.79
CA GLU A 62 24.47 13.06 6.57
C GLU A 62 24.24 13.43 8.05
N GLN A 63 25.10 14.27 8.65
CA GLN A 63 24.90 14.79 10.00
C GLN A 63 23.64 15.65 10.14
N THR A 64 23.29 16.41 9.11
CA THR A 64 22.05 17.20 9.10
C THR A 64 20.84 16.28 9.07
N LEU A 65 20.86 15.24 8.23
CA LEU A 65 19.78 14.26 8.16
C LEU A 65 19.61 13.50 9.49
N ILE A 66 20.70 13.05 10.12
CA ILE A 66 20.65 12.39 11.44
C ILE A 66 19.99 13.30 12.49
N ARG A 67 20.34 14.60 12.53
CA ARG A 67 19.71 15.55 13.45
C ARG A 67 18.21 15.71 13.22
N VAL A 68 17.79 15.76 11.95
CA VAL A 68 16.37 15.84 11.59
C VAL A 68 15.63 14.57 12.03
N ILE A 69 16.19 13.39 11.75
CA ILE A 69 15.62 12.11 12.18
C ILE A 69 15.53 12.03 13.71
N ASP A 70 16.56 12.46 14.42
CA ASP A 70 16.54 12.49 15.89
C ASP A 70 15.46 13.43 16.43
N SER A 71 15.28 14.60 15.79
CA SER A 71 14.20 15.51 16.16
C SER A 71 12.82 14.89 15.93
N GLU A 72 12.64 14.20 14.80
CA GLU A 72 11.39 13.54 14.43
C GLU A 72 11.04 12.40 15.39
N ILE A 73 12.00 11.51 15.68
CA ILE A 73 11.84 10.44 16.67
C ILE A 73 11.46 11.03 18.03
N ASN A 74 12.19 12.05 18.50
CA ASN A 74 11.90 12.65 19.81
C ASN A 74 10.53 13.35 19.87
N SER A 75 10.13 14.01 18.80
CA SER A 75 8.81 14.66 18.69
C SER A 75 7.69 13.64 18.86
N ALA A 76 7.78 12.53 18.13
CA ALA A 76 6.70 11.57 18.10
C ALA A 76 6.73 10.62 19.34
N LEU A 77 7.88 10.46 20.04
CA LEU A 77 7.94 9.83 21.38
C LEU A 77 7.23 10.64 22.47
N GLN A 78 7.04 11.95 22.29
CA GLN A 78 6.35 12.81 23.26
C GLN A 78 4.83 12.80 23.07
N SER A 79 4.34 12.49 21.86
CA SER A 79 2.91 12.40 21.55
C SER A 79 2.32 11.03 21.88
N ASP A 80 3.09 9.96 21.68
CA ASP A 80 2.65 8.59 21.97
C ASP A 80 3.13 8.21 23.38
N ASN A 81 2.22 8.13 24.35
CA ASN A 81 2.45 7.27 25.51
C ASN A 81 2.57 5.84 24.96
N ILE A 82 3.80 5.38 24.73
CA ILE A 82 4.14 4.02 24.30
C ILE A 82 3.90 3.11 25.51
N ASP A 83 2.65 3.00 25.95
CA ASP A 83 2.23 2.07 26.96
C ASP A 83 1.92 0.74 26.27
N SER A 84 2.71 -0.26 26.67
CA SER A 84 2.55 -1.70 26.53
C SER A 84 1.40 -2.20 25.65
N ASP A 85 1.78 -2.90 24.59
CA ASP A 85 0.96 -3.72 23.67
C ASP A 85 -0.04 -4.69 24.34
N GLU A 86 0.03 -4.87 25.66
CA GLU A 86 -0.74 -5.87 26.41
C GLU A 86 -2.16 -5.42 26.79
N GLU A 87 -2.48 -4.11 26.82
CA GLU A 87 -3.80 -3.64 27.29
C GLU A 87 -4.80 -3.25 26.20
N MET A 88 -4.46 -3.41 24.91
CA MET A 88 -5.33 -2.85 23.86
C MET A 88 -6.48 -3.77 23.45
N THR A 89 -6.38 -5.09 23.62
CA THR A 89 -7.48 -5.98 23.23
C THR A 89 -8.64 -5.82 24.21
N PRO A 90 -9.83 -5.34 23.79
CA PRO A 90 -10.99 -5.38 24.65
C PRO A 90 -11.19 -6.81 25.16
N GLY A 91 -11.54 -7.00 26.43
CA GLY A 91 -11.71 -8.36 27.00
C GLY A 91 -12.73 -9.23 26.25
N SER A 92 -13.59 -8.63 25.42
CA SER A 92 -14.56 -9.30 24.55
C SER A 92 -14.10 -9.49 23.09
N PHE A 93 -12.85 -9.17 22.75
CA PHE A 93 -12.36 -9.26 21.38
C PHE A 93 -12.16 -10.72 20.96
N PRO A 94 -12.78 -11.16 19.85
CA PRO A 94 -12.93 -12.58 19.56
C PRO A 94 -11.70 -13.25 18.93
N PHE A 95 -10.67 -12.49 18.54
CA PHE A 95 -9.51 -13.01 17.80
C PHE A 95 -8.21 -12.92 18.60
N ARG A 96 -7.33 -13.89 18.36
CA ARG A 96 -5.91 -13.77 18.70
C ARG A 96 -5.21 -12.93 17.64
N ILE A 97 -4.42 -11.96 18.08
CA ILE A 97 -3.68 -11.03 17.22
C ILE A 97 -2.23 -11.51 17.12
N GLU A 98 -1.72 -11.58 15.88
CA GLU A 98 -0.31 -11.75 15.58
C GLU A 98 0.17 -10.54 14.77
N ASP A 99 1.03 -9.74 15.38
CA ASP A 99 1.69 -8.60 14.75
C ASP A 99 3.21 -8.73 14.92
N LYS A 100 3.96 -8.48 13.85
CA LYS A 100 5.42 -8.54 13.82
C LYS A 100 5.96 -7.17 13.37
N PRO A 101 6.84 -6.53 14.16
CA PRO A 101 7.49 -5.29 13.75
C PRO A 101 8.19 -5.44 12.40
N GLY A 102 8.07 -4.43 11.53
CA GLY A 102 8.61 -4.42 10.18
C GLY A 102 7.71 -5.10 9.14
N ASN A 103 6.62 -5.75 9.57
CA ASN A 103 5.64 -6.32 8.66
C ASN A 103 4.46 -5.35 8.48
N GLN A 104 3.99 -5.18 7.25
CA GLN A 104 2.84 -4.31 6.95
C GLN A 104 1.49 -4.94 7.32
N ASN A 105 1.47 -6.25 7.61
CA ASN A 105 0.24 -6.98 7.83
C ASN A 105 0.13 -7.48 9.28
N VAL A 106 -1.10 -7.43 9.80
CA VAL A 106 -1.51 -8.01 11.08
C VAL A 106 -2.41 -9.21 10.79
N THR A 107 -2.20 -10.31 11.51
CA THR A 107 -3.03 -11.51 11.34
C THR A 107 -3.90 -11.72 12.57
N LEU A 108 -5.22 -11.76 12.36
CA LEU A 108 -6.19 -12.17 13.38
C LEU A 108 -6.60 -13.63 13.14
N THR A 109 -6.65 -14.43 14.20
CA THR A 109 -7.07 -15.84 14.11
C THR A 109 -8.12 -16.18 15.16
N ARG A 110 -9.08 -17.02 14.78
CA ARG A 110 -10.13 -17.54 15.66
C ARG A 110 -10.64 -18.88 15.13
N ASP A 111 -10.82 -19.84 16.01
CA ASP A 111 -11.60 -21.05 15.69
C ASP A 111 -13.04 -20.87 16.16
N TYR A 112 -14.00 -21.16 15.28
CA TYR A 112 -15.42 -21.04 15.58
C TYR A 112 -16.20 -22.18 14.92
N ASN A 113 -16.92 -22.96 15.72
CA ASN A 113 -17.77 -24.06 15.25
C ASN A 113 -17.06 -25.07 14.31
N GLY A 114 -15.78 -25.33 14.53
CA GLY A 114 -14.97 -26.23 13.71
C GLY A 114 -14.49 -25.63 12.38
N GLU A 115 -14.65 -24.33 12.19
CA GLU A 115 -14.04 -23.55 11.12
C GLU A 115 -12.86 -22.75 11.69
N HIS A 116 -11.80 -22.61 10.88
CA HIS A 116 -10.67 -21.74 11.16
C HIS A 116 -10.88 -20.42 10.42
N ILE A 117 -10.92 -19.32 11.15
CA ILE A 117 -11.07 -17.97 10.62
C ILE A 117 -9.74 -17.25 10.74
N LYS A 118 -9.24 -16.77 9.61
CA LYS A 118 -8.04 -15.94 9.53
C LYS A 118 -8.42 -14.62 8.87
N VAL A 119 -8.04 -13.51 9.48
CA VAL A 119 -8.17 -12.17 8.89
C VAL A 119 -6.77 -11.61 8.74
N VAL A 120 -6.37 -11.30 7.50
CA VAL A 120 -5.12 -10.60 7.23
C VAL A 120 -5.47 -9.15 6.98
N VAL A 121 -5.05 -8.27 7.87
CA VAL A 121 -5.29 -6.83 7.81
C VAL A 121 -4.03 -6.18 7.31
N SER A 122 -4.12 -5.42 6.24
CA SER A 122 -3.00 -4.72 5.63
C SER A 122 -3.01 -3.26 6.07
N MET A 123 -1.82 -2.69 6.28
CA MET A 123 -1.68 -1.27 6.61
C MET A 123 -2.33 -0.41 5.52
N PRO A 124 -3.18 0.57 5.89
CA PRO A 124 -3.77 1.47 4.91
C PRO A 124 -2.67 2.24 4.17
N SER A 125 -2.90 2.52 2.90
CA SER A 125 -1.96 3.32 2.11
C SER A 125 -1.98 4.76 2.64
N LEU A 126 -0.81 5.32 2.90
CA LEU A 126 -0.63 6.71 3.36
C LEU A 126 -0.75 7.74 2.21
N VAL A 127 -1.25 7.33 1.05
CA VAL A 127 -1.52 8.28 -0.03
C VAL A 127 -2.73 9.10 0.37
N SER A 128 -2.46 10.27 0.93
CA SER A 128 -3.37 11.40 0.80
C SER A 128 -3.61 11.57 -0.69
N ASP A 129 -4.85 11.39 -1.15
CA ASP A 129 -5.22 11.85 -2.48
C ASP A 129 -5.11 13.38 -2.48
N GLU A 130 -3.89 13.91 -2.68
CA GLU A 130 -3.63 15.33 -2.92
C GLU A 130 -4.02 15.70 -4.37
N ASN A 131 -5.17 15.21 -4.81
CA ASN A 131 -5.83 15.68 -6.01
C ASN A 131 -7.32 15.77 -5.66
N ASP A 132 -7.78 16.93 -5.24
CA ASP A 132 -8.99 17.48 -5.82
C ASP A 132 -8.95 19.01 -5.74
N ASP A 133 -9.25 19.58 -6.90
CA ASP A 133 -9.22 20.98 -7.25
C ASP A 133 -10.19 21.81 -6.37
N ASP A 134 -9.90 23.11 -6.28
CA ASP A 134 -10.73 24.15 -5.65
C ASP A 134 -12.24 23.99 -5.98
N ASP A 135 -13.05 23.63 -4.98
CA ASP A 135 -14.45 24.07 -4.89
C ASP A 135 -14.84 24.17 -3.39
N ASP A 136 -15.12 25.40 -2.96
CA ASP A 136 -15.70 25.74 -1.66
C ASP A 136 -17.12 25.13 -1.54
N ASP A 137 -17.24 24.00 -0.86
CA ASP A 137 -18.43 23.64 -0.08
C ASP A 137 -17.97 22.94 1.22
N ASP A 138 -18.42 23.50 2.34
CA ASP A 138 -18.14 23.09 3.72
C ASP A 138 -18.77 21.71 4.05
N GLU A 139 -18.10 20.65 3.62
CA GLU A 139 -18.05 19.33 4.26
C GLU A 139 -16.69 18.74 3.84
N GLY A 140 -15.62 19.10 4.57
CA GLY A 140 -14.28 18.57 4.27
C GLY A 140 -14.34 17.04 4.17
N PRO A 141 -13.69 16.41 3.18
CA PRO A 141 -13.83 14.99 2.97
C PRO A 141 -13.45 14.29 4.26
N SER A 142 -14.41 13.61 4.88
CA SER A 142 -14.08 12.50 5.76
C SER A 142 -13.32 11.53 4.86
N ASN A 143 -11.99 11.64 4.87
CA ASN A 143 -11.10 10.64 4.33
C ASN A 143 -11.39 9.38 5.15
N GLU A 144 -12.43 8.64 4.78
CA GLU A 144 -12.85 7.46 5.50
C GLU A 144 -11.68 6.49 5.40
N SER A 145 -10.90 6.43 6.48
CA SER A 145 -9.61 5.74 6.53
C SER A 145 -9.85 4.25 6.38
N SER A 146 -10.03 3.79 5.14
CA SER A 146 -10.42 2.43 4.86
C SER A 146 -9.22 1.50 5.03
N ILE A 147 -9.49 0.31 5.58
CA ILE A 147 -8.44 -0.67 5.87
C ILE A 147 -8.66 -1.90 4.99
N PRO A 148 -7.74 -2.19 4.06
CA PRO A 148 -7.82 -3.38 3.24
C PRO A 148 -7.58 -4.62 4.11
N LEU A 149 -8.46 -5.62 3.97
CA LEU A 149 -8.32 -6.88 4.67
C LEU A 149 -8.82 -8.06 3.84
N VAL A 150 -8.27 -9.23 4.12
CA VAL A 150 -8.70 -10.51 3.56
C VAL A 150 -9.23 -11.40 4.66
N VAL A 151 -10.48 -11.85 4.55
CA VAL A 151 -11.07 -12.82 5.47
C VAL A 151 -11.05 -14.20 4.82
N THR A 152 -10.47 -15.17 5.51
CA THR A 152 -10.41 -16.56 5.08
C THR A 152 -11.14 -17.44 6.09
N VAL A 153 -12.10 -18.24 5.61
CA VAL A 153 -12.82 -19.23 6.43
C VAL A 153 -12.57 -20.62 5.88
N THR A 154 -11.81 -21.41 6.63
CA THR A 154 -11.42 -22.78 6.26
C THR A 154 -12.20 -23.80 7.07
N LYS A 155 -12.88 -24.72 6.39
CA LYS A 155 -13.57 -25.84 7.02
C LYS A 155 -12.61 -27.00 7.29
N LYS A 156 -13.02 -27.97 8.12
CA LYS A 156 -12.25 -29.20 8.40
C LYS A 156 -11.84 -29.99 7.15
N SER A 157 -12.58 -29.87 6.05
CA SER A 157 -12.25 -30.49 4.77
C SER A 157 -11.06 -29.85 4.05
N GLY A 158 -10.55 -28.70 4.53
CA GLY A 158 -9.59 -27.86 3.84
C GLY A 158 -10.22 -26.90 2.83
N LEU A 159 -11.52 -27.05 2.52
CA LEU A 159 -12.25 -26.13 1.66
C LEU A 159 -12.30 -24.75 2.31
N THR A 160 -11.91 -23.74 1.55
CA THR A 160 -11.70 -22.39 2.03
C THR A 160 -12.53 -21.40 1.22
N LEU A 161 -13.22 -20.50 1.91
CA LEU A 161 -13.88 -19.35 1.32
C LEU A 161 -13.09 -18.09 1.70
N GLU A 162 -12.67 -17.33 0.71
CA GLU A 162 -11.90 -16.10 0.88
C GLU A 162 -12.71 -14.89 0.43
N PHE A 163 -12.64 -13.81 1.21
CA PHE A 163 -13.27 -12.54 0.94
C PHE A 163 -12.20 -11.46 0.89
N SER A 164 -12.16 -10.68 -0.18
CA SER A 164 -11.48 -9.39 -0.22
C SER A 164 -12.43 -8.32 0.29
N CYS A 165 -11.98 -7.50 1.24
CA CYS A 165 -12.83 -6.52 1.88
C CYS A 165 -12.08 -5.22 2.17
N MET A 166 -12.88 -4.15 2.29
CA MET A 166 -12.48 -2.87 2.86
C MET A 166 -13.23 -2.67 4.18
N ALA A 167 -12.50 -2.42 5.27
CA ALA A 167 -13.11 -2.04 6.55
C ALA A 167 -13.20 -0.52 6.66
N PHE A 168 -14.37 -0.05 7.05
CA PHE A 168 -14.68 1.34 7.37
C PHE A 168 -15.12 1.42 8.85
N PRO A 169 -15.21 2.63 9.43
CA PRO A 169 -15.82 2.79 10.74
C PRO A 169 -17.22 2.18 10.76
N ASP A 170 -17.49 1.32 11.75
CA ASP A 170 -18.74 0.58 11.95
C ASP A 170 -19.18 -0.41 10.86
N GLU A 171 -18.49 -0.49 9.71
CA GLU A 171 -18.90 -1.35 8.61
C GLU A 171 -17.75 -2.02 7.84
N ILE A 172 -18.13 -2.97 7.00
CA ILE A 172 -17.22 -3.68 6.10
C ILE A 172 -17.89 -3.79 4.75
N ALA A 173 -17.15 -3.50 3.68
CA ALA A 173 -17.53 -3.74 2.30
C ALA A 173 -16.83 -4.99 1.79
N ILE A 174 -17.55 -5.86 1.07
CA ILE A 174 -16.98 -7.02 0.39
C ILE A 174 -16.79 -6.65 -1.08
N ASP A 175 -15.56 -6.73 -1.57
CA ASP A 175 -15.26 -6.42 -2.98
C ASP A 175 -15.37 -7.67 -3.85
N ALA A 176 -14.84 -8.79 -3.37
CA ALA A 176 -14.75 -10.03 -4.12
C ALA A 176 -14.73 -11.24 -3.19
N LEU A 177 -15.11 -12.40 -3.76
CA LEU A 177 -15.02 -13.69 -3.08
C LEU A 177 -14.46 -14.76 -4.00
N SER A 178 -13.72 -15.71 -3.42
CA SER A 178 -13.17 -16.86 -4.14
C SER A 178 -13.23 -18.12 -3.28
N VAL A 179 -13.30 -19.27 -3.95
CA VAL A 179 -13.29 -20.59 -3.29
C VAL A 179 -11.96 -21.28 -3.59
N LYS A 180 -11.29 -21.77 -2.55
CA LYS A 180 -10.02 -22.48 -2.65
C LYS A 180 -10.18 -23.90 -2.12
N HIS A 181 -9.82 -24.88 -2.95
CA HIS A 181 -9.78 -26.28 -2.58
C HIS A 181 -8.37 -26.66 -2.08
N PRO A 182 -8.29 -27.67 -1.19
CA PRO A 182 -7.00 -28.15 -0.71
C PRO A 182 -6.21 -28.76 -1.87
N GLY A 183 -5.03 -28.21 -2.15
CA GLY A 183 -4.14 -28.69 -3.22
C GLY A 183 -4.25 -27.94 -4.54
N ASP A 184 -5.08 -26.90 -4.62
CA ASP A 184 -5.19 -26.04 -5.82
C ASP A 184 -3.86 -25.39 -6.19
N SER A 185 -3.51 -25.45 -7.48
CA SER A 185 -2.43 -24.64 -8.04
C SER A 185 -2.82 -23.16 -8.11
N LEU A 186 -1.85 -22.28 -8.42
CA LEU A 186 -2.15 -20.86 -8.61
C LEU A 186 -3.14 -20.64 -9.78
N GLU A 187 -3.03 -21.42 -10.85
CA GLU A 187 -3.94 -21.34 -12.00
C GLU A 187 -5.37 -21.74 -11.61
N ASP A 188 -5.52 -22.80 -10.80
CA ASP A 188 -6.84 -23.24 -10.31
C ASP A 188 -7.48 -22.17 -9.41
N GLN A 189 -6.67 -21.50 -8.57
CA GLN A 189 -7.16 -20.43 -7.70
C GLN A 189 -7.68 -19.23 -8.50
N LEU A 190 -6.96 -18.82 -9.56
CA LEU A 190 -7.40 -17.73 -10.45
C LEU A 190 -8.68 -18.11 -11.22
N ALA A 191 -8.83 -19.38 -11.59
CA ALA A 191 -10.04 -19.86 -12.27
C ALA A 191 -11.27 -19.90 -11.36
N ASN A 192 -11.08 -19.90 -10.03
CA ASN A 192 -12.14 -19.93 -9.02
C ASN A 192 -12.47 -18.54 -8.45
N GLU A 193 -12.05 -17.46 -9.10
CA GLU A 193 -12.53 -16.11 -8.80
C GLU A 193 -14.03 -16.03 -9.08
N GLY A 194 -14.78 -15.53 -8.10
CA GLY A 194 -16.22 -15.29 -8.24
C GLY A 194 -16.53 -14.12 -9.19
N PRO A 195 -17.81 -13.92 -9.54
CA PRO A 195 -18.24 -12.67 -10.14
C PRO A 195 -17.97 -11.50 -9.19
N ASP A 196 -18.05 -10.28 -9.72
CA ASP A 196 -18.07 -9.07 -8.90
C ASP A 196 -19.14 -9.20 -7.81
N PHE A 197 -18.81 -8.82 -6.57
CA PHE A 197 -19.73 -8.93 -5.46
C PHE A 197 -21.00 -8.11 -5.71
N GLU A 198 -20.89 -6.96 -6.37
CA GLU A 198 -22.02 -6.07 -6.64
C GLU A 198 -23.06 -6.67 -7.59
N ASP A 199 -22.63 -7.57 -8.48
CA ASP A 199 -23.49 -8.27 -9.43
C ASP A 199 -24.32 -9.41 -8.81
N LEU A 200 -24.06 -9.74 -7.53
CA LEU A 200 -24.81 -10.77 -6.81
C LEU A 200 -26.21 -10.29 -6.40
N ASP A 201 -27.14 -11.24 -6.30
CA ASP A 201 -28.49 -11.00 -5.75
C ASP A 201 -28.42 -10.37 -4.35
N GLU A 202 -29.31 -9.40 -4.08
CA GLU A 202 -29.32 -8.64 -2.82
C GLU A 202 -29.46 -9.52 -1.57
N ASN A 203 -30.29 -10.56 -1.63
CA ASN A 203 -30.44 -11.47 -0.49
C ASN A 203 -29.19 -12.33 -0.29
N LEU A 204 -28.48 -12.67 -1.38
CA LEU A 204 -27.20 -13.37 -1.31
C LEU A 204 -26.12 -12.47 -0.69
N LYS A 205 -25.99 -11.21 -1.14
CA LYS A 205 -25.07 -10.21 -0.55
C LYS A 205 -25.30 -10.06 0.95
N LYS A 206 -26.56 -9.84 1.37
CA LYS A 206 -26.95 -9.74 2.79
C LYS A 206 -26.57 -10.99 3.60
N THR A 207 -26.66 -12.17 3.00
CA THR A 207 -26.32 -13.42 3.67
C THR A 207 -24.81 -13.57 3.88
N PHE A 208 -23.97 -13.11 2.93
CA PHE A 208 -22.52 -13.07 3.10
C PHE A 208 -22.08 -12.09 4.20
N TYR A 209 -22.66 -10.90 4.27
CA TYR A 209 -22.40 -9.99 5.39
C TYR A 209 -22.75 -10.62 6.75
N LYS A 210 -23.94 -11.24 6.85
CA LYS A 210 -24.33 -11.96 8.07
C LYS A 210 -23.39 -13.13 8.39
N PHE A 211 -22.87 -13.82 7.37
CA PHE A 211 -21.91 -14.90 7.53
C PHE A 211 -20.61 -14.43 8.18
N LEU A 212 -20.08 -13.27 7.79
CA LEU A 212 -18.90 -12.63 8.38
C LEU A 212 -19.16 -12.15 9.82
N VAL A 213 -20.32 -11.50 10.06
CA VAL A 213 -20.71 -11.02 11.40
C VAL A 213 -20.77 -12.14 12.43
N ILE A 214 -21.37 -13.28 12.09
CA ILE A 214 -21.45 -14.45 12.98
C ILE A 214 -20.05 -14.98 13.35
N ARG A 215 -19.06 -14.80 12.48
CA ARG A 215 -17.67 -15.24 12.66
C ARG A 215 -16.80 -14.22 13.39
N GLY A 216 -17.37 -13.08 13.77
CA GLY A 216 -16.72 -12.06 14.57
C GLY A 216 -16.20 -10.87 13.77
N VAL A 217 -16.40 -10.83 12.44
CA VAL A 217 -16.07 -9.66 11.62
C VAL A 217 -17.31 -8.75 11.59
N LYS A 218 -17.37 -7.80 12.53
CA LYS A 218 -18.50 -6.90 12.79
C LYS A 218 -18.00 -5.48 13.08
N ALA A 219 -18.90 -4.50 13.18
CA ALA A 219 -18.61 -3.10 13.52
C ALA A 219 -17.56 -2.92 14.64
N SER A 220 -17.75 -3.59 15.78
CA SER A 220 -16.79 -3.48 16.90
C SER A 220 -15.38 -3.95 16.56
N THR A 221 -15.26 -4.87 15.59
CA THR A 221 -13.97 -5.39 15.11
C THR A 221 -13.33 -4.39 14.15
N THR A 222 -14.09 -3.78 13.23
CA THR A 222 -13.56 -2.77 12.31
C THR A 222 -13.11 -1.52 13.07
N ASN A 223 -13.90 -1.04 14.03
CA ASN A 223 -13.51 0.08 14.91
C ASN A 223 -12.21 -0.19 15.66
N PHE A 224 -12.06 -1.38 16.25
CA PHE A 224 -10.82 -1.80 16.88
C PHE A 224 -9.65 -1.78 15.89
N LEU A 225 -9.87 -2.26 14.66
CA LEU A 225 -8.84 -2.28 13.62
C LEU A 225 -8.39 -0.87 13.22
N HIS A 226 -9.28 0.12 13.11
CA HIS A 226 -8.85 1.50 12.84
C HIS A 226 -7.92 2.03 13.91
N GLU A 227 -8.27 1.83 15.17
CA GLU A 227 -7.46 2.27 16.30
C GLU A 227 -6.11 1.53 16.35
N TYR A 228 -6.13 0.21 16.10
CA TYR A 228 -4.95 -0.64 16.13
C TYR A 228 -3.99 -0.33 14.98
N MET A 229 -4.51 -0.22 13.76
CA MET A 229 -3.71 0.02 12.57
C MET A 229 -3.13 1.43 12.54
N THR A 230 -3.83 2.44 13.07
CA THR A 230 -3.26 3.79 13.22
C THR A 230 -2.02 3.79 14.11
N ARG A 231 -2.07 3.10 15.25
CA ARG A 231 -0.88 2.95 16.10
C ARG A 231 0.22 2.14 15.43
N LYS A 232 -0.15 1.06 14.74
CA LYS A 232 0.81 0.25 13.99
C LYS A 232 1.54 1.11 12.95
N VAL A 233 0.81 1.93 12.19
CA VAL A 233 1.38 2.86 11.20
C VAL A 233 2.46 3.72 11.83
N ASN A 234 2.16 4.34 12.97
CA ASN A 234 3.12 5.16 13.69
C ASN A 234 4.33 4.34 14.13
N ARG A 235 4.11 3.18 14.77
CA ARG A 235 5.19 2.26 15.23
C ARG A 235 6.11 1.83 14.09
N GLU A 236 5.56 1.50 12.93
CA GLU A 236 6.33 1.10 11.76
C GLU A 236 7.10 2.29 11.17
N TYR A 237 6.52 3.49 11.17
CA TYR A 237 7.24 4.72 10.80
C TYR A 237 8.43 4.99 11.73
N PHE A 238 8.25 4.83 13.05
CA PHE A 238 9.35 4.94 14.01
C PHE A 238 10.45 3.89 13.78
N LEU A 239 10.06 2.65 13.54
CA LEU A 239 11.02 1.58 13.24
C LEU A 239 11.79 1.91 11.97
N TRP A 240 11.11 2.42 10.94
CA TRP A 240 11.74 2.87 9.71
C TRP A 240 12.73 4.01 9.95
N LEU A 241 12.36 5.06 10.71
CA LEU A 241 13.28 6.16 11.06
C LEU A 241 14.53 5.66 11.79
N LYS A 242 14.37 4.71 12.72
CA LYS A 242 15.50 4.08 13.42
C LYS A 242 16.43 3.34 12.47
N ASN A 243 15.86 2.57 11.53
CA ASN A 243 16.65 1.85 10.52
C ASN A 243 17.39 2.80 9.57
N VAL A 244 16.75 3.91 9.16
CA VAL A 244 17.40 4.94 8.34
C VAL A 244 18.54 5.61 9.10
N LYS A 245 18.33 5.93 10.38
CA LYS A 245 19.40 6.46 11.24
C LYS A 245 20.57 5.49 11.35
N GLU A 246 20.31 4.21 11.64
CA GLU A 246 21.36 3.19 11.73
C GLU A 246 22.16 3.09 10.43
N PHE A 247 21.50 3.17 9.27
CA PHE A 247 22.17 3.19 7.97
C PHE A 247 23.07 4.42 7.77
N MET A 248 22.68 5.59 8.29
CA MET A 248 23.49 6.82 8.22
C MET A 248 24.68 6.83 9.17
N GLU A 249 24.66 5.99 10.21
CA GLU A 249 25.74 5.89 11.20
C GLU A 249 26.83 4.85 10.84
N GLN A 250 26.64 4.08 9.76
CA GLN A 250 27.60 3.10 9.21
C GLN A 250 28.68 3.76 8.33
#